data_AF-A0A1Q5FGH1-F1
#
_entry.id   AF-A0A1Q5FGH1-F1
#
_cell.length_a   1.000
_cell.length_b   1.000
_cell.length_c   1.000
_cell.angle_alpha   90.00
_cell.angle_beta   90.00
_cell.angle_gamma   90.00
#
_symmetry.space_group_name_H-M   'P 1'
#
loop_
_entity.id
_entity.type
_entity.pdbx_description
1 polymer ?
#
loop_
_entity_poly.entity_id
_entity_poly.type
_entity_poly.pdbx_seq_one_letter_code
_entity_poly.pdbx_strand_id
1 'polypeptide(L)'
;MDLSTLNRLALDGTDIVLRPVFDPSLRTFSVQLWQNDEIRAVHGAVGEFQLADEPVGSIDDFLAEQGVRATTGDEAALLYAGLIWAEGGKGADLLRMGNQAAEPGQQA
;
A
#
# COMPACT_ATOMS: atom_id res chain seq x y z
N MET A 1 12.95 2.56 -8.59
CA MET A 1 11.95 1.97 -7.67
C MET A 1 11.03 1.12 -8.53
N ASP A 2 10.87 -0.17 -8.27
CA ASP A 2 9.98 -1.01 -9.07
C ASP A 2 8.52 -0.83 -8.62
N LEU A 3 7.71 -0.16 -9.44
CA LEU A 3 6.31 0.12 -9.13
C LEU A 3 5.43 -1.14 -9.06
N SER A 4 5.87 -2.26 -9.62
CA SER A 4 5.15 -3.53 -9.50
C SER A 4 5.09 -4.05 -8.06
N THR A 5 5.93 -3.51 -7.17
CA THR A 5 5.91 -3.79 -5.73
C THR A 5 4.91 -2.95 -4.94
N LEU A 6 4.32 -1.90 -5.53
CA LEU A 6 3.38 -1.02 -4.82
C LEU A 6 2.05 -1.69 -4.46
N ASN A 7 1.72 -2.80 -5.10
CA ASN A 7 0.55 -3.62 -4.72
C ASN A 7 0.88 -4.63 -3.60
N ARG A 8 2.14 -4.73 -3.18
CA ARG A 8 2.66 -5.75 -2.28
C ARG A 8 3.87 -5.24 -1.50
N LEU A 9 3.60 -4.74 -0.29
CA LEU A 9 4.64 -4.29 0.63
C LEU A 9 4.99 -5.40 1.62
N ALA A 10 6.15 -6.04 1.45
CA ALA A 10 6.67 -6.96 2.47
C ALA A 10 7.22 -6.15 3.66
N LEU A 11 6.88 -6.56 4.89
CA LEU A 11 7.44 -5.94 6.09
C LEU A 11 8.75 -6.65 6.44
N ASP A 12 9.86 -5.89 6.43
CA ASP A 12 11.19 -6.41 6.67
C ASP A 12 11.30 -7.22 7.97
N GLY A 13 11.92 -8.38 7.88
CA GLY A 13 12.12 -9.30 9.00
C GLY A 13 10.88 -10.10 9.42
N THR A 14 9.82 -10.09 8.61
CA THR A 14 8.57 -10.85 8.86
C THR A 14 8.13 -11.63 7.62
N ASP A 15 7.19 -12.55 7.80
CA ASP A 15 6.45 -13.21 6.70
C ASP A 15 5.16 -12.45 6.33
N ILE A 16 5.03 -11.20 6.77
CA ILE A 16 3.87 -10.35 6.57
C ILE A 16 4.02 -9.51 5.31
N VAL A 17 2.92 -9.43 4.57
CA VAL A 17 2.78 -8.60 3.38
C VAL A 17 1.53 -7.75 3.49
N LEU A 18 1.69 -6.44 3.37
CA LEU A 18 0.58 -5.49 3.27
C LEU A 18 0.21 -5.30 1.80
N ARG A 19 -1.08 -5.40 1.50
CA ARG A 19 -1.62 -5.12 0.16
C ARG A 19 -2.61 -3.96 0.24
N PRO A 20 -2.28 -2.80 -0.34
CA PRO A 20 -3.21 -1.69 -0.44
C PRO A 20 -4.32 -1.99 -1.44
N VAL A 21 -5.55 -1.64 -1.08
CA VAL A 21 -6.75 -1.93 -1.87
C VAL A 21 -7.64 -0.69 -1.91
N PHE A 22 -8.25 -0.45 -3.08
CA PHE A 22 -9.28 0.57 -3.26
C PHE A 22 -10.55 -0.10 -3.82
N ASP A 23 -11.68 0.14 -3.16
CA ASP A 23 -12.99 -0.27 -3.67
C ASP A 23 -13.61 0.91 -4.45
N PRO A 24 -13.77 0.82 -5.79
CA PRO A 24 -14.32 1.92 -6.59
C PRO A 24 -15.83 2.13 -6.42
N SER A 25 -16.56 1.13 -5.93
CA SER A 25 -18.00 1.21 -5.70
C SER A 25 -18.30 1.98 -4.42
N LEU A 26 -17.51 1.70 -3.36
CA LEU A 26 -17.60 2.39 -2.07
C LEU A 26 -16.72 3.64 -2.00
N ARG A 27 -15.78 3.79 -2.94
CA ARG A 27 -14.74 4.84 -2.96
C ARG A 27 -13.93 4.89 -1.67
N THR A 28 -13.54 3.71 -1.19
CA THR A 28 -12.83 3.58 0.09
C THR A 28 -11.54 2.79 -0.03
N PHE A 29 -10.58 3.18 0.81
CA PHE A 29 -9.29 2.54 0.94
C PHE A 29 -9.31 1.48 2.04
N SER A 30 -8.52 0.43 1.84
CA SER A 30 -8.26 -0.59 2.86
C SER A 30 -6.86 -1.16 2.69
N VAL A 31 -6.35 -1.80 3.73
CA VAL A 31 -5.07 -2.54 3.69
C VAL A 31 -5.32 -3.96 4.12
N GLN A 32 -5.01 -4.91 3.24
CA GLN A 32 -5.05 -6.33 3.59
C GLN A 32 -3.71 -6.75 4.18
N LEU A 33 -3.76 -7.45 5.30
CA LEU A 33 -2.61 -8.10 5.90
C LEU A 33 -2.59 -9.57 5.49
N TRP A 34 -1.52 -9.95 4.79
CA TRP A 34 -1.29 -11.29 4.29
C TRP A 34 -0.15 -11.96 5.04
N GLN A 35 -0.29 -13.26 5.29
CA GLN A 35 0.76 -14.10 5.86
C GLN A 35 0.73 -15.45 5.14
N ASN A 36 1.86 -15.92 4.61
CA ASN A 36 1.93 -17.19 3.87
C ASN A 36 0.89 -17.33 2.75
N ASP A 37 0.68 -16.25 1.97
CA ASP A 37 -0.30 -16.14 0.89
C ASP A 37 -1.78 -16.32 1.31
N GLU A 38 -2.10 -16.18 2.60
CA GLU A 38 -3.47 -16.10 3.11
C GLU A 38 -3.79 -14.72 3.67
N ILE A 39 -5.03 -14.24 3.48
CA ILE A 39 -5.51 -13.03 4.14
C ILE A 39 -5.75 -13.34 5.61
N ARG A 40 -5.05 -12.63 6.48
CA ARG A 40 -5.19 -12.78 7.93
C ARG A 40 -6.12 -11.71 8.52
N ALA A 41 -6.03 -10.47 8.04
CA ALA A 41 -6.85 -9.36 8.51
C ALA A 41 -7.01 -8.28 7.43
N VAL A 42 -8.00 -7.40 7.59
CA VAL A 42 -8.24 -6.25 6.70
C VAL A 42 -8.46 -5.00 7.54
N HIS A 43 -7.61 -4.00 7.33
CA HIS A 43 -7.75 -2.66 7.89
C HIS A 43 -8.68 -1.83 7.01
N GLY A 44 -9.76 -1.27 7.57
CA GLY A 44 -10.76 -0.52 6.80
C GLY A 44 -11.72 -1.40 5.99
N ALA A 45 -12.05 -2.60 6.48
CA ALA A 45 -12.88 -3.59 5.77
C ALA A 45 -14.30 -3.11 5.38
N VAL A 46 -14.81 -2.03 5.99
CA VAL A 46 -16.15 -1.51 5.71
C VAL A 46 -16.19 0.03 5.71
N GLY A 47 -15.85 0.64 4.58
CA GLY A 47 -16.19 2.04 4.30
C GLY A 47 -15.56 3.08 5.24
N GLU A 48 -14.50 2.70 5.97
CA GLU A 48 -13.92 3.54 7.03
C GLU A 48 -13.04 4.65 6.48
N PHE A 49 -12.34 4.41 5.37
CA PHE A 49 -11.34 5.34 4.86
C PHE A 49 -11.67 5.87 3.48
N GLN A 50 -11.87 7.18 3.37
CA GLN A 50 -12.09 7.89 2.10
C GLN A 50 -10.81 8.50 1.55
N LEU A 51 -9.79 8.66 2.39
CA LEU A 51 -8.51 9.23 2.01
C LEU A 51 -7.39 8.21 2.25
N ALA A 52 -6.37 8.23 1.39
CA ALA A 52 -5.29 7.24 1.43
C ALA A 52 -4.37 7.40 2.66
N ASP A 53 -4.33 8.57 3.29
CA ASP A 53 -3.53 8.83 4.50
C ASP A 53 -4.20 8.29 5.77
N GLU A 54 -5.53 8.15 5.80
CA GLU A 54 -6.28 7.63 6.95
C GLU A 54 -5.87 6.19 7.38
N PRO A 55 -5.81 5.19 6.48
CA PRO A 55 -5.35 3.85 6.84
C PRO A 55 -3.86 3.85 7.22
N VAL A 56 -3.05 4.74 6.64
CA VAL A 56 -1.61 4.85 6.96
C VAL A 56 -1.42 5.44 8.35
N GLY A 57 -2.20 6.46 8.72
CA GLY A 57 -2.12 7.10 10.04
C GLY A 57 -2.50 6.19 11.20
N SER A 58 -3.23 5.10 10.93
CA SER A 58 -3.68 4.12 11.92
C SER A 58 -3.08 2.72 11.71
N ILE A 59 -2.14 2.56 10.77
CA ILE A 59 -1.63 1.24 10.39
C ILE A 59 -0.87 0.56 11.54
N ASP A 60 -0.11 1.33 12.33
CA ASP A 60 0.71 0.77 13.41
C ASP A 60 -0.16 0.20 14.54
N ASP A 61 -1.29 0.84 14.85
CA ASP A 61 -2.27 0.33 15.82
C ASP A 61 -2.90 -0.98 15.32
N PHE A 62 -3.32 -1.01 14.05
CA PHE A 62 -3.83 -2.22 13.41
C PHE A 62 -2.79 -3.36 13.43
N LEU A 63 -1.52 -3.07 13.12
CA LEU A 63 -0.44 -4.06 13.16
C LEU A 63 -0.19 -4.57 14.59
N ALA A 64 -0.22 -3.69 15.57
CA ALA A 64 -0.07 -4.06 16.98
C ALA A 64 -1.17 -5.01 17.45
N GLU A 65 -2.42 -4.79 17.03
CA GLU A 65 -3.54 -5.71 17.30
C GLU A 65 -3.33 -7.10 16.66
N GLN A 66 -2.59 -7.17 15.56
CA GLN A 66 -2.19 -8.42 14.90
C GLN A 66 -0.89 -9.01 15.45
N GLY A 67 -0.28 -8.40 16.48
CA GLY A 67 1.01 -8.83 17.01
C GLY A 67 2.17 -8.66 16.02
N VAL A 68 2.03 -7.72 15.09
CA VAL A 68 3.05 -7.36 14.09
C VAL A 68 3.70 -6.04 14.53
N ARG A 69 4.99 -5.87 14.21
CA ARG A 69 5.69 -4.60 14.50
C ARG A 69 5.08 -3.43 13.74
N ALA A 70 5.28 -2.22 14.26
CA ALA A 70 5.01 -0.98 13.54
C ALA A 70 5.81 -0.90 12.23
N THR A 71 5.27 -0.14 11.28
CA THR A 71 5.94 0.20 10.03
C THR A 71 7.11 1.15 10.27
N THR A 72 8.13 1.05 9.43
CA THR A 72 9.15 2.11 9.30
C THR A 72 8.62 3.26 8.46
N GLY A 73 9.28 4.42 8.51
CA GLY A 73 8.88 5.58 7.71
C GLY A 73 8.86 5.30 6.20
N ASP A 74 9.82 4.51 5.71
CA ASP A 74 9.89 4.11 4.29
C ASP A 74 8.77 3.14 3.92
N GLU A 75 8.46 2.17 4.79
CA GLU A 75 7.33 1.26 4.60
C GLU A 75 5.99 2.00 4.60
N ALA A 76 5.79 2.97 5.49
CA ALA A 76 4.58 3.80 5.52
C ALA A 76 4.44 4.65 4.25
N ALA A 77 5.55 5.22 3.75
CA ALA A 77 5.56 5.97 2.51
C ALA A 77 5.24 5.09 1.29
N LEU A 78 5.80 3.87 1.25
CA LEU A 78 5.50 2.89 0.21
C LEU A 78 4.04 2.41 0.26
N LEU A 79 3.50 2.20 1.47
CA LEU A 79 2.09 1.85 1.66
C LEU A 79 1.18 2.95 1.13
N TYR A 80 1.47 4.21 1.46
CA TYR A 80 0.73 5.36 0.94
C TYR A 80 0.78 5.43 -0.59
N ALA A 81 1.96 5.30 -1.18
CA ALA A 81 2.12 5.26 -2.63
C ALA A 81 1.34 4.10 -3.27
N GLY A 82 1.29 2.95 -2.61
CA GLY A 82 0.52 1.80 -3.03
C GLY A 82 -0.99 2.00 -2.97
N LEU A 83 -1.51 2.74 -1.99
CA LEU A 83 -2.94 3.11 -1.93
C LEU A 83 -3.31 4.07 -3.06
N ILE A 84 -2.48 5.09 -3.31
CA ILE A 84 -2.66 6.01 -4.45
C ILE A 84 -2.60 5.24 -5.77
N TRP A 85 -1.70 4.27 -5.89
CA TRP A 85 -1.63 3.39 -7.06
C TRP A 85 -2.89 2.55 -7.24
N ALA A 86 -3.40 1.95 -6.16
CA ALA A 86 -4.61 1.12 -6.16
C ALA A 86 -5.88 1.89 -6.54
N GLU A 87 -5.97 3.18 -6.17
CA GLU A 87 -7.06 4.07 -6.59
C GLU A 87 -7.14 4.19 -8.12
N GLY A 88 -5.99 4.16 -8.79
CA GLY A 88 -5.89 4.23 -10.25
C GLY A 88 -6.19 5.61 -10.85
N GLY A 89 -6.46 6.63 -10.02
CA GLY A 89 -6.78 7.99 -10.44
C GLY A 89 -5.56 8.84 -10.85
N LYS A 90 -5.73 10.17 -10.86
CA LYS A 90 -4.67 11.12 -11.29
C LYS A 90 -3.37 11.00 -10.49
N GLY A 91 -3.46 10.64 -9.21
CA GLY A 91 -2.28 10.36 -8.39
C GLY A 91 -1.49 9.16 -8.91
N ALA A 92 -2.18 8.08 -9.29
CA ALA A 92 -1.55 6.91 -9.92
C ALA A 92 -0.93 7.27 -11.29
N ASP A 93 -1.57 8.12 -12.08
CA ASP A 93 -1.00 8.59 -13.36
C ASP A 93 0.33 9.33 -13.15
N LEU A 94 0.41 10.21 -12.16
CA LEU A 94 1.65 10.92 -11.82
C LEU A 94 2.76 9.95 -11.38
N LEU A 95 2.43 8.91 -10.58
CA LEU A 95 3.39 7.87 -10.19
C LEU A 95 3.90 7.09 -11.41
N ARG A 96 3.02 6.74 -12.37
CA ARG A 96 3.41 6.08 -13.63
C ARG A 96 4.38 6.93 -14.43
N MET A 97 4.09 8.22 -14.58
CA MET A 97 4.94 9.16 -15.32
C MET A 97 6.30 9.34 -14.64
N GLY A 98 6.34 9.45 -13.32
CA GLY A 98 7.58 9.57 -12.56
C GLY A 98 8.50 8.35 -12.71
N ASN A 99 7.92 7.15 -12.81
CA ASN A 99 8.70 5.93 -13.05
C ASN A 99 9.21 5.81 -14.50
N GLN A 100 8.42 6.22 -15.49
CA GLN A 100 8.86 6.26 -16.89
C GLN A 100 9.96 7.30 -17.12
N ALA A 101 9.92 8.43 -16.41
CA ALA A 101 10.96 9.45 -16.48
C ALA A 101 12.28 9.05 -15.80
N ALA A 102 12.27 8.02 -14.95
CA ALA A 102 13.45 7.48 -14.29
C ALA A 102 14.21 6.43 -15.13
N GLU A 103 13.72 6.08 -16.32
CA GLU A 103 14.40 5.21 -17.30
C GLU A 103 15.03 5.94 -18.53
N PRO A 104 15.85 7.01 -18.39
CA PRO A 104 16.68 7.46 -19.50
C PRO A 104 18.04 6.75 -19.44
N GLY A 105 18.15 5.55 -20.01
CA GLY A 105 19.44 4.82 -19.91
C GLY A 105 19.65 3.52 -20.67
N GLN A 106 18.77 3.09 -21.59
CA GLN A 106 19.07 1.90 -22.39
C GLN A 106 18.60 2.04 -23.84
N GLN A 107 19.26 2.92 -24.59
CA GLN A 107 19.31 2.86 -26.05
C GLN A 107 20.72 3.20 -26.55
N ALA A 108 21.23 2.27 -27.38
CA ALA A 108 22.44 2.25 -28.20
C ALA A 108 23.76 1.84 -27.51
#